data_AF-A0A959B6W5-F1
#
_entry.id   AF-A0A959B6W5-F1
#
_cell.length_a   1.000
_cell.length_b   1.000
_cell.length_c   1.000
_cell.angle_alpha   90.00
_cell.angle_beta   90.00
_cell.angle_gamma   90.00
#
_symmetry.space_group_name_H-M   'P 1'
#
loop_
_entity.id
_entity.type
_entity.pdbx_description
1 polymer ?
#
loop_
_entity_poly.entity_id
_entity_poly.type
_entity_poly.pdbx_seq_one_letter_code
_entity_poly.pdbx_strand_id
1 'polypeptide(L)'
;MLKKQYSKTNASCKVTFSLPKEAAPNATEVKLLGEFNNWNIEAGTIMKAGKTEYTATLDLATGRSYEFRYLIDGAKWQNDYQADGYVPSTFGVDNSVLVLDIVPAPEKKATTTTKKATTTAKKAAPAPKKAAEPKKKAAPVKAAAPKKAKSNPKAAPVSKSADDLKRIEGIGPKIEQLLNQAGIKTFDDLAKAKKAALQQVLEAAGPRFKMHDPTTWTTQAKLAAKGDWDKLAELQDELKGGKKK
;
A
#
# COMPACT_ATOMS: atom_id res chain seq x y z
N MET A 1 11.12 -4.09 -20.10
CA MET A 1 12.21 -5.06 -19.82
C MET A 1 13.12 -4.47 -18.76
N LEU A 2 13.32 -5.17 -17.64
CA LEU A 2 14.24 -4.73 -16.59
C LEU A 2 15.53 -5.55 -16.59
N LYS A 3 16.68 -4.88 -16.54
CA LYS A 3 17.98 -5.50 -16.30
C LYS A 3 18.43 -5.13 -14.90
N LYS A 4 18.82 -6.12 -14.10
CA LYS A 4 19.30 -5.94 -12.73
C LYS A 4 20.78 -6.32 -12.68
N GLN A 5 21.61 -5.41 -12.21
CA GLN A 5 23.04 -5.63 -12.05
C GLN A 5 23.42 -5.35 -10.60
N TYR A 6 23.63 -6.41 -9.82
CA TYR A 6 24.00 -6.31 -8.43
C TYR A 6 25.46 -5.85 -8.28
N SER A 7 25.71 -5.03 -7.25
CA SER A 7 27.06 -4.66 -6.83
C SER A 7 27.81 -5.87 -6.25
N LYS A 8 29.15 -5.81 -6.21
CA LYS A 8 29.99 -6.89 -5.65
C LYS A 8 29.65 -7.24 -4.20
N THR A 9 29.15 -6.27 -3.44
CA THR A 9 28.74 -6.42 -2.03
C THR A 9 27.26 -6.74 -1.88
N ASN A 10 26.50 -6.80 -2.98
CA ASN A 10 25.04 -6.96 -3.02
C ASN A 10 24.29 -5.97 -2.11
N ALA A 11 24.87 -4.81 -1.78
CA ALA A 11 24.24 -3.76 -0.98
C ALA A 11 23.39 -2.81 -1.84
N SER A 12 23.74 -2.69 -3.12
CA SER A 12 22.98 -1.95 -4.13
C SER A 12 22.85 -2.76 -5.42
N CYS A 13 21.77 -2.53 -6.15
CA CYS A 13 21.51 -3.09 -7.46
C CYS A 13 21.26 -1.95 -8.44
N LYS A 14 22.06 -1.94 -9.51
CA LYS A 14 21.86 -1.07 -10.66
C LYS A 14 20.77 -1.67 -11.52
N VAL A 15 19.62 -1.02 -11.55
CA VAL A 15 18.46 -1.46 -12.31
C VAL A 15 18.30 -0.57 -13.53
N THR A 16 18.37 -1.18 -14.70
CA THR A 16 18.06 -0.53 -15.97
C THR A 16 16.65 -0.89 -16.37
N PHE A 17 15.79 0.12 -16.41
CA PHE A 17 14.42 0.08 -16.85
C PHE A 17 14.39 0.35 -18.36
N SER A 18 13.77 -0.52 -19.14
CA SER A 18 13.51 -0.32 -20.57
C SER A 18 12.02 -0.39 -20.87
N LEU A 19 11.52 0.61 -21.59
CA LEU A 19 10.17 0.65 -22.13
C LEU A 19 10.22 0.70 -23.66
N PRO A 20 9.66 -0.29 -24.40
CA PRO A 20 9.63 -0.23 -25.86
C PRO A 20 8.78 0.94 -26.36
N LYS A 21 9.18 1.57 -27.47
CA LYS A 21 8.40 2.67 -28.09
C LYS A 21 7.02 2.24 -28.54
N GLU A 22 6.81 0.95 -28.80
CA GLU A 22 5.49 0.37 -29.08
C GLU A 22 4.49 0.58 -27.94
N ALA A 23 4.97 0.55 -26.68
CA ALA A 23 4.14 0.83 -25.51
C ALA A 23 3.94 2.34 -25.26
N ALA A 24 4.72 3.19 -25.93
CA ALA A 24 4.69 4.64 -25.81
C ALA A 24 4.82 5.31 -27.21
N PRO A 25 3.86 5.07 -28.12
CA PRO A 25 3.96 5.57 -29.48
C PRO A 25 3.88 7.10 -29.48
N ASN A 26 4.82 7.74 -30.16
CA ASN A 26 4.97 9.21 -30.24
C ASN A 26 5.22 9.92 -28.90
N ALA A 27 5.74 9.21 -27.88
CA ALA A 27 6.07 9.83 -26.62
C ALA A 27 7.20 10.86 -26.77
N THR A 28 6.91 12.10 -26.38
CA THR A 28 7.90 13.19 -26.30
C THR A 28 8.79 13.03 -25.07
N GLU A 29 8.20 12.58 -23.96
CA GLU A 29 8.91 12.36 -22.71
C GLU A 29 8.35 11.15 -21.98
N VAL A 30 9.24 10.30 -21.45
CA VAL A 30 8.86 9.20 -20.56
C VAL A 30 9.59 9.39 -19.25
N LYS A 31 8.86 9.54 -18.16
CA LYS A 31 9.40 9.64 -16.80
C LYS A 31 9.18 8.33 -16.07
N LEU A 32 10.22 7.88 -15.38
CA LEU A 32 10.16 6.77 -14.46
C LEU A 32 9.83 7.29 -13.06
N LEU A 33 8.73 6.79 -12.51
CA LEU A 33 8.21 7.14 -11.19
C LEU A 33 8.09 5.88 -10.36
N GLY A 34 8.31 6.00 -9.06
CA GLY A 34 8.19 4.88 -8.14
C GLY A 34 8.49 5.28 -6.71
N GLU A 35 8.60 4.28 -5.84
CA GLU A 35 8.87 4.53 -4.42
C GLU A 35 10.22 5.24 -4.20
N PHE A 36 11.21 4.99 -5.05
CA PHE A 36 12.55 5.59 -4.96
C PHE A 36 12.57 7.11 -5.17
N ASN A 37 11.55 7.69 -5.81
CA ASN A 37 11.39 9.14 -5.94
C ASN A 37 10.06 9.62 -5.34
N ASN A 38 9.51 8.87 -4.38
CA ASN A 38 8.27 9.20 -3.69
C ASN A 38 7.08 9.45 -4.64
N TRP A 39 7.07 8.81 -5.82
CA TRP A 39 6.05 9.02 -6.86
C TRP A 39 5.92 10.48 -7.32
N ASN A 40 6.93 11.31 -7.08
CA ASN A 40 6.90 12.72 -7.43
C ASN A 40 7.22 12.91 -8.91
N ILE A 41 6.26 13.46 -9.66
CA ILE A 41 6.34 13.70 -11.11
C ILE A 41 7.47 14.69 -11.46
N GLU A 42 7.75 15.66 -10.60
CA GLU A 42 8.83 16.64 -10.79
C GLU A 42 10.20 16.02 -10.52
N ALA A 43 10.30 15.14 -9.51
CA ALA A 43 11.50 14.33 -9.24
C ALA A 43 11.54 13.04 -10.09
N GLY A 44 10.70 12.94 -11.12
CA GLY A 44 10.63 11.83 -12.05
C GLY A 44 11.95 11.66 -12.79
N THR A 45 12.47 10.43 -12.87
CA THR A 45 13.68 10.16 -13.65
C THR A 45 13.32 10.12 -15.13
N ILE A 46 13.75 11.12 -15.90
CA ILE A 46 13.51 11.16 -17.35
C ILE A 46 14.27 10.00 -18.02
N MET A 47 13.55 9.16 -18.75
CA MET A 47 14.13 8.07 -19.52
C MET A 47 14.74 8.61 -20.80
N LYS A 48 15.94 8.14 -21.14
CA LYS A 48 16.61 8.46 -22.39
C LYS A 48 15.93 7.74 -23.55
N ALA A 49 15.47 8.50 -24.54
CA ALA A 49 14.90 7.97 -25.77
C ALA A 49 15.99 7.35 -26.65
N GLY A 50 15.90 6.04 -26.90
CA GLY A 50 16.70 5.32 -27.88
C GLY A 50 16.00 5.24 -29.25
N LYS A 51 16.57 4.44 -30.18
CA LYS A 51 15.93 4.19 -31.48
C LYS A 51 14.61 3.41 -31.32
N THR A 52 14.61 2.35 -30.50
CA THR A 52 13.52 1.39 -30.35
C THR A 52 12.84 1.39 -28.98
N GLU A 53 13.52 1.92 -27.96
CA GLU A 53 13.07 1.87 -26.56
C GLU A 53 13.53 3.10 -25.77
N TYR A 54 12.87 3.40 -24.66
CA TYR A 54 13.27 4.36 -23.65
C TYR A 54 14.00 3.64 -22.52
N THR A 55 15.11 4.20 -22.03
CA THR A 55 15.93 3.58 -20.99
C THR A 55 16.21 4.52 -19.82
N ALA A 56 16.11 4.02 -18.60
CA ALA A 56 16.56 4.71 -17.39
C ALA A 56 17.35 3.74 -16.52
N THR A 57 18.35 4.26 -15.80
CA THR A 57 19.17 3.45 -14.89
C THR A 57 19.17 4.09 -13.51
N LEU A 58 18.85 3.30 -12.49
CA LEU A 58 18.80 3.73 -11.10
C LEU A 58 19.59 2.75 -10.24
N ASP A 59 20.39 3.26 -9.32
CA ASP A 59 20.98 2.45 -8.26
C ASP A 59 19.99 2.40 -7.08
N LEU A 60 19.46 1.20 -6.83
CA LEU A 60 18.47 0.94 -5.79
C LEU A 60 19.08 0.05 -4.70
N ALA A 61 18.61 0.19 -3.46
CA ALA A 61 19.05 -0.67 -2.36
C ALA A 61 18.45 -2.07 -2.52
N THR A 62 19.24 -3.10 -2.28
CA THR A 62 18.79 -4.49 -2.30
C THR A 62 18.10 -4.86 -0.98
N GLY A 63 17.35 -5.96 -0.98
CA GLY A 63 16.67 -6.50 0.20
C GLY A 63 15.25 -6.01 0.36
N ARG A 64 14.67 -5.47 -0.71
CA ARG A 64 13.32 -4.93 -0.70
C ARG A 64 12.71 -4.91 -2.09
N SER A 65 11.38 -4.80 -2.11
CA SER A 65 10.62 -4.55 -3.32
C SER A 65 10.38 -3.04 -3.46
N TYR A 66 10.32 -2.59 -4.70
CA TYR A 66 9.97 -1.22 -5.09
C TYR A 66 8.80 -1.26 -6.03
N GLU A 67 7.85 -0.35 -5.85
CA GLU A 67 6.80 -0.12 -6.83
C GLU A 67 7.23 0.99 -7.79
N PHE A 68 6.94 0.83 -9.08
CA PHE A 68 7.25 1.81 -10.10
C PHE A 68 6.25 1.78 -11.25
N ARG A 69 6.29 2.82 -12.09
CA ARG A 69 5.48 2.99 -13.28
C ARG A 69 6.11 4.02 -14.21
N TYR A 70 5.78 3.92 -15.49
CA TYR A 70 6.20 4.88 -16.50
C TYR A 70 5.10 5.91 -16.72
N LEU A 71 5.46 7.19 -16.70
CA LEU A 71 4.60 8.31 -17.04
C LEU A 71 5.03 8.89 -18.38
N ILE A 72 4.20 8.68 -19.39
CA ILE A 72 4.39 9.11 -20.77
C ILE A 72 3.68 10.45 -20.96
N ASP A 73 4.41 11.46 -21.43
CA ASP A 73 3.95 12.82 -21.72
C ASP A 73 3.16 13.48 -20.57
N GLY A 74 3.46 13.10 -19.32
CA GLY A 74 2.77 13.60 -18.12
C GLY A 74 1.31 13.16 -17.97
N ALA A 75 0.75 12.42 -18.93
CA ALA A 75 -0.68 12.11 -18.99
C ALA A 75 -0.99 10.61 -18.99
N LYS A 76 -0.11 9.79 -19.59
CA LYS A 76 -0.35 8.35 -19.76
C LYS A 76 0.50 7.55 -18.81
N TRP A 77 -0.14 6.70 -18.02
CA TRP A 77 0.57 5.77 -17.15
C TRP A 77 0.69 4.40 -17.82
N GLN A 78 1.90 3.85 -17.81
CA GLN A 78 2.20 2.56 -18.40
C GLN A 78 2.98 1.68 -17.41
N ASN A 79 2.56 0.42 -17.30
CA ASN A 79 3.26 -0.59 -16.52
C ASN A 79 4.30 -1.31 -17.38
N ASP A 80 5.36 -1.82 -16.74
CA ASP A 80 6.27 -2.75 -17.42
C ASP A 80 5.63 -4.15 -17.46
N TYR A 81 5.47 -4.71 -18.66
CA TYR A 81 5.01 -6.10 -18.87
C TYR A 81 6.02 -7.15 -18.38
N GLN A 82 7.26 -6.74 -18.13
CA GLN A 82 8.36 -7.57 -17.63
C GLN A 82 8.72 -7.23 -16.18
N ALA A 83 7.79 -6.60 -15.43
CA ALA A 83 7.96 -6.41 -13.99
C ALA A 83 7.96 -7.77 -13.26
N ASP A 84 8.59 -7.83 -12.09
CA ASP A 84 8.62 -9.05 -11.27
C ASP A 84 7.24 -9.41 -10.70
N GLY A 85 6.36 -8.42 -10.62
CA GLY A 85 4.97 -8.61 -10.23
C GLY A 85 4.15 -7.35 -10.42
N TYR A 86 2.89 -7.42 -10.02
CA TYR A 86 1.98 -6.29 -9.98
C TYR A 86 1.30 -6.23 -8.61
N VAL A 87 1.19 -5.02 -8.08
CA VAL A 87 0.46 -4.76 -6.83
C VAL A 87 -0.66 -3.77 -7.14
N PRO A 88 -1.91 -4.05 -6.76
CA PRO A 88 -3.01 -3.12 -6.94
C PRO A 88 -2.76 -1.86 -6.12
N SER A 89 -2.74 -0.70 -6.77
CA SER A 89 -2.66 0.59 -6.09
C SER A 89 -4.02 0.99 -5.52
N THR A 90 -3.99 1.96 -4.60
CA THR A 90 -5.18 2.58 -4.00
C THR A 90 -6.10 3.27 -5.01
N PHE A 91 -5.64 3.50 -6.23
CA PHE A 91 -6.41 4.13 -7.30
C PHE A 91 -7.08 3.11 -8.25
N GLY A 92 -7.15 1.84 -7.86
CA GLY A 92 -7.79 0.78 -8.66
C GLY A 92 -7.01 0.43 -9.93
N VAL A 93 -5.73 0.82 -9.99
CA VAL A 93 -4.82 0.53 -11.10
C VAL A 93 -3.60 -0.21 -10.55
N ASP A 94 -3.10 -1.19 -11.28
CA ASP A 94 -1.94 -1.95 -10.82
C ASP A 94 -0.65 -1.14 -10.99
N ASN A 95 0.29 -1.31 -10.05
CA ASN A 95 1.66 -0.80 -10.12
C ASN A 95 2.61 -1.95 -10.46
N SER A 96 3.66 -1.66 -11.23
CA SER A 96 4.74 -2.62 -11.49
C SER A 96 5.59 -2.77 -10.24
N VAL A 97 5.85 -4.01 -9.82
CA VAL A 97 6.73 -4.33 -8.70
C VAL A 97 8.07 -4.80 -9.23
N LEU A 98 9.11 -4.22 -8.65
CA LEU A 98 10.51 -4.59 -8.81
C LEU A 98 11.01 -5.20 -7.51
N VAL A 99 11.25 -6.51 -7.51
CA VAL A 99 11.82 -7.21 -6.35
C VAL A 99 13.34 -7.23 -6.48
N LEU A 100 14.04 -6.64 -5.51
CA LEU A 100 15.49 -6.70 -5.41
C LEU A 100 15.86 -7.52 -4.18
N ASP A 101 16.07 -8.82 -4.37
CA ASP A 101 16.51 -9.68 -3.29
C ASP A 101 17.98 -9.38 -2.93
N ILE A 102 18.33 -9.47 -1.65
CA ILE A 102 19.73 -9.59 -1.25
C ILE A 102 20.16 -10.96 -1.72
N VAL A 103 20.89 -11.03 -2.83
CA VAL A 103 21.68 -12.22 -3.15
C VAL A 103 22.87 -12.16 -2.18
N PRO A 104 23.03 -13.08 -1.21
CA PRO A 104 24.26 -13.10 -0.42
C PRO A 104 25.45 -13.28 -1.37
N ALA A 105 26.52 -12.52 -1.16
CA ALA A 105 27.77 -12.69 -1.90
C ALA A 105 28.21 -14.17 -1.85
N PRO A 106 28.78 -14.73 -2.93
CA PRO A 106 29.08 -16.15 -2.98
C PRO A 106 30.22 -16.47 -2.01
N GLU A 107 29.87 -16.92 -0.81
CA GLU A 107 30.81 -17.64 0.04
C GLU A 107 31.11 -18.99 -0.64
N LYS A 108 32.41 -19.30 -0.72
CA LYS A 108 32.93 -20.52 -1.32
C LYS A 108 32.27 -21.75 -0.67
N LYS A 109 31.62 -22.56 -1.51
CA LYS A 109 31.25 -23.97 -1.36
C LYS A 109 31.41 -24.59 0.05
N ALA A 110 30.28 -24.82 0.71
CA ALA A 110 29.98 -26.15 1.24
C ALA A 110 28.63 -26.60 0.67
N THR A 111 28.70 -27.68 -0.09
CA THR A 111 27.62 -28.42 -0.74
C THR A 111 26.63 -29.02 0.26
N THR A 112 25.33 -28.79 0.05
CA THR A 112 24.38 -29.90 0.01
C THR A 112 23.20 -29.57 -0.89
N THR A 113 22.99 -30.48 -1.82
CA THR A 113 22.20 -30.35 -3.04
C THR A 113 20.76 -30.79 -2.79
N THR A 114 19.81 -29.96 -3.25
CA THR A 114 18.54 -30.31 -3.92
C THR A 114 17.65 -31.44 -3.40
N LYS A 115 16.36 -31.12 -3.20
CA LYS A 115 15.30 -31.77 -4.00
C LYS A 115 14.31 -30.74 -4.55
N LYS A 116 14.30 -30.67 -5.87
CA LYS A 116 13.29 -30.10 -6.75
C LYS A 116 12.21 -31.16 -6.98
N ALA A 117 10.94 -30.77 -6.91
CA ALA A 117 9.80 -31.39 -7.60
C ALA A 117 8.71 -30.31 -7.66
N THR A 118 8.64 -29.44 -8.68
CA THR A 118 7.88 -29.57 -9.94
C THR A 118 6.57 -30.37 -9.90
N THR A 119 5.47 -29.63 -10.13
CA THR A 119 4.27 -29.92 -10.97
C THR A 119 3.28 -30.99 -10.44
N THR A 120 1.95 -30.83 -10.51
CA THR A 120 1.10 -30.39 -11.64
C THR A 120 -0.30 -29.93 -11.19
N ALA A 121 -0.93 -29.15 -12.07
CA ALA A 121 -2.31 -28.70 -12.07
C ALA A 121 -3.38 -29.81 -12.05
N LYS A 122 -4.58 -29.51 -11.49
CA LYS A 122 -5.86 -29.94 -12.09
C LYS A 122 -7.06 -29.09 -11.64
N LYS A 123 -7.67 -28.46 -12.64
CA LYS A 123 -9.01 -27.84 -12.71
C LYS A 123 -10.11 -28.92 -12.60
N ALA A 124 -11.19 -28.64 -11.86
CA ALA A 124 -12.60 -28.75 -12.31
C ALA A 124 -13.60 -28.77 -11.12
N ALA A 125 -14.59 -27.87 -11.18
CA ALA A 125 -15.91 -28.01 -10.53
C ALA A 125 -16.72 -29.15 -11.21
N PRO A 126 -17.85 -29.69 -10.67
CA PRO A 126 -19.06 -28.93 -10.31
C PRO A 126 -19.91 -29.44 -9.12
N ALA A 127 -20.86 -28.61 -8.65
CA ALA A 127 -22.07 -28.95 -7.87
C ALA A 127 -23.09 -29.75 -8.76
N PRO A 128 -24.23 -30.36 -8.31
CA PRO A 128 -25.15 -29.87 -7.25
C PRO A 128 -26.08 -30.90 -6.51
N LYS A 129 -27.01 -30.37 -5.66
CA LYS A 129 -28.32 -30.92 -5.19
C LYS A 129 -28.30 -32.03 -4.11
N LYS A 130 -29.26 -32.19 -3.18
CA LYS A 130 -30.46 -31.45 -2.70
C LYS A 130 -31.12 -32.33 -1.60
N ALA A 131 -31.71 -31.69 -0.58
CA ALA A 131 -32.76 -32.17 0.36
C ALA A 131 -32.37 -33.28 1.36
N ALA A 132 -32.94 -33.38 2.58
CA ALA A 132 -34.19 -32.85 3.10
C ALA A 132 -34.15 -32.61 4.63
N GLU A 133 -34.76 -31.51 5.06
CA GLU A 133 -35.44 -31.28 6.35
C GLU A 133 -36.54 -32.35 6.59
N PRO A 134 -37.00 -32.62 7.84
CA PRO A 134 -38.00 -31.75 8.52
C PRO A 134 -37.91 -31.81 10.08
N LYS A 135 -38.65 -31.09 10.95
CA LYS A 135 -39.61 -29.96 11.00
C LYS A 135 -39.70 -29.63 12.52
N LYS A 136 -39.57 -28.38 12.96
CA LYS A 136 -40.66 -27.39 13.20
C LYS A 136 -41.61 -27.72 14.36
N LYS A 137 -41.62 -26.87 15.39
CA LYS A 137 -42.87 -26.32 15.96
C LYS A 137 -42.66 -24.89 16.46
N ALA A 138 -43.63 -24.04 16.15
CA ALA A 138 -43.61 -22.60 16.28
C ALA A 138 -44.62 -22.10 17.33
N ALA A 139 -44.34 -20.89 17.85
CA ALA A 139 -45.27 -19.78 18.17
C ALA A 139 -46.14 -19.88 19.45
N PRO A 140 -46.61 -18.75 20.06
CA PRO A 140 -46.76 -17.43 19.45
C PRO A 140 -46.40 -16.15 20.25
N VAL A 141 -46.30 -15.09 19.45
CA VAL A 141 -46.32 -13.63 19.64
C VAL A 141 -47.09 -13.02 20.82
N LYS A 142 -46.59 -11.88 21.32
CA LYS A 142 -47.43 -10.69 21.55
C LYS A 142 -46.65 -9.38 21.32
N ALA A 143 -47.23 -8.53 20.48
CA ALA A 143 -46.73 -7.24 20.07
C ALA A 143 -47.10 -6.13 21.08
N ALA A 144 -46.21 -5.14 21.21
CA ALA A 144 -46.57 -3.75 21.50
C ALA A 144 -45.48 -2.82 20.92
N ALA A 145 -45.89 -1.95 20.00
CA ALA A 145 -45.16 -0.80 19.47
C ALA A 145 -46.03 0.46 19.74
N PRO A 146 -45.64 1.71 19.42
CA PRO A 146 -44.33 2.33 19.18
C PRO A 146 -44.15 3.71 19.89
N LYS A 147 -42.92 4.26 19.99
CA LYS A 147 -42.66 5.72 19.83
C LYS A 147 -41.28 5.98 19.17
N LYS A 148 -41.37 6.64 18.00
CA LYS A 148 -40.39 7.40 17.18
C LYS A 148 -39.27 8.09 17.99
N ALA A 149 -38.10 8.48 17.49
CA ALA A 149 -37.34 8.33 16.26
C ALA A 149 -36.02 9.11 16.49
N LYS A 150 -34.89 8.59 16.03
CA LYS A 150 -33.96 9.31 15.14
C LYS A 150 -33.07 8.25 14.50
N SER A 151 -33.27 8.17 13.20
CA SER A 151 -32.64 7.29 12.22
C SER A 151 -31.13 7.48 12.17
N ASN A 152 -30.40 6.44 12.53
CA ASN A 152 -29.09 6.20 11.93
C ASN A 152 -29.26 4.95 11.04
N PRO A 153 -29.10 5.03 9.72
CA PRO A 153 -29.07 3.81 8.92
C PRO A 153 -27.82 3.04 9.35
N LYS A 154 -28.07 1.91 10.03
CA LYS A 154 -27.12 0.83 10.23
C LYS A 154 -26.76 0.29 8.86
N ALA A 155 -25.75 0.89 8.23
CA ALA A 155 -25.11 0.31 7.06
C ALA A 155 -24.39 -0.97 7.49
N ALA A 156 -24.60 -2.01 6.71
CA ALA A 156 -23.94 -3.31 6.76
C ALA A 156 -22.41 -3.18 6.85
N PRO A 157 -21.68 -4.22 7.33
CA PRO A 157 -20.24 -4.16 7.46
C PRO A 157 -19.62 -4.05 6.07
N VAL A 158 -19.33 -2.82 5.65
CA VAL A 158 -18.51 -2.54 4.49
C VAL A 158 -17.14 -3.12 4.80
N SER A 159 -16.69 -4.07 4.01
CA SER A 159 -15.33 -4.58 4.01
C SER A 159 -14.37 -3.39 4.00
N LYS A 160 -13.82 -3.06 5.17
CA LYS A 160 -12.97 -1.90 5.41
C LYS A 160 -11.66 -2.07 4.65
N SER A 161 -11.61 -1.51 3.45
CA SER A 161 -10.36 -1.13 2.80
C SER A 161 -9.59 -0.21 3.74
N ALA A 162 -8.26 -0.26 3.71
CA ALA A 162 -7.43 0.60 4.55
C ALA A 162 -7.80 2.07 4.34
N ASP A 163 -7.99 2.81 5.44
CA ASP A 163 -8.26 4.25 5.39
C ASP A 163 -6.95 5.02 5.17
N ASP A 164 -7.03 6.19 4.54
CA ASP A 164 -5.88 7.09 4.37
C ASP A 164 -5.59 7.82 5.68
N LEU A 165 -4.73 7.24 6.51
CA LEU A 165 -4.39 7.80 7.82
C LEU A 165 -3.64 9.14 7.70
N LYS A 166 -3.12 9.47 6.50
CA LYS A 166 -2.49 10.78 6.23
C LYS A 166 -3.45 11.96 6.37
N ARG A 167 -4.76 11.72 6.41
CA ARG A 167 -5.76 12.77 6.69
C ARG A 167 -5.67 13.31 8.12
N ILE A 168 -4.92 12.64 9.00
CA ILE A 168 -4.66 13.05 10.37
C ILE A 168 -3.35 13.82 10.42
N GLU A 169 -3.38 15.00 11.02
CA GLU A 169 -2.23 15.87 11.07
C GLU A 169 -1.12 15.28 11.95
N GLY A 170 0.11 15.32 11.44
CA GLY A 170 1.26 14.66 12.06
C GLY A 170 1.44 13.20 11.65
N ILE A 171 0.45 12.57 11.00
CA ILE A 171 0.63 11.27 10.34
C ILE A 171 1.12 11.50 8.91
N GLY A 172 2.44 11.48 8.75
CA GLY A 172 3.06 11.48 7.42
C GLY A 172 3.00 10.09 6.75
N PRO A 173 3.37 9.99 5.45
CA PRO A 173 3.38 8.73 4.71
C PRO A 173 4.24 7.65 5.40
N LYS A 174 5.31 8.06 6.09
CA LYS A 174 6.16 7.11 6.82
C LYS A 174 5.54 6.62 8.12
N ILE A 175 4.79 7.47 8.82
CA ILE A 175 4.09 7.11 10.06
C ILE A 175 2.90 6.23 9.73
N GLU A 176 2.14 6.55 8.69
CA GLU A 176 1.08 5.68 8.18
C GLU A 176 1.60 4.28 7.86
N GLN A 177 2.74 4.17 7.16
CA GLN A 177 3.36 2.86 6.89
C GLN A 177 3.65 2.09 8.18
N LEU A 178 4.20 2.75 9.21
CA LEU A 178 4.51 2.12 10.50
C LEU A 178 3.23 1.68 11.24
N LEU A 179 2.16 2.49 11.18
CA LEU A 179 0.87 2.14 11.76
C LEU A 179 0.22 0.96 11.02
N ASN A 180 0.30 0.95 9.70
CA ASN A 180 -0.16 -0.17 8.88
C ASN A 180 0.60 -1.48 9.19
N GLN A 181 1.90 -1.39 9.44
CA GLN A 181 2.73 -2.52 9.90
C GLN A 181 2.34 -2.97 11.32
N ALA A 182 1.93 -2.05 12.19
CA ALA A 182 1.37 -2.35 13.51
C ALA A 182 -0.07 -2.87 13.47
N GLY A 183 -0.65 -3.05 12.28
CA GLY A 183 -2.03 -3.52 12.09
C GLY A 183 -3.11 -2.45 12.24
N ILE A 184 -2.72 -1.19 12.42
CA ILE A 184 -3.61 -0.03 12.49
C ILE A 184 -3.81 0.49 11.07
N LYS A 185 -4.87 0.04 10.40
CA LYS A 185 -5.11 0.33 8.97
C LYS A 185 -6.34 1.21 8.72
N THR A 186 -7.12 1.51 9.76
CA THR A 186 -8.37 2.29 9.64
C THR A 186 -8.41 3.41 10.67
N PHE A 187 -9.21 4.45 10.42
CA PHE A 187 -9.46 5.51 11.41
C PHE A 187 -10.05 4.94 12.70
N ASP A 188 -10.85 3.89 12.57
CA ASP A 188 -11.44 3.14 13.68
C ASP A 188 -10.38 2.44 14.55
N ASP A 189 -9.39 1.82 13.91
CA ASP A 189 -8.31 1.12 14.61
C ASP A 189 -7.39 2.14 15.31
N LEU A 190 -7.10 3.25 14.63
CA LEU A 190 -6.27 4.31 15.19
C LEU A 190 -6.98 5.04 16.35
N ALA A 191 -8.30 5.22 16.26
CA ALA A 191 -9.13 5.78 17.33
C ALA A 191 -9.16 4.90 18.59
N LYS A 192 -8.97 3.58 18.43
CA LYS A 192 -8.91 2.59 19.52
C LYS A 192 -7.49 2.33 20.01
N ALA A 193 -6.49 2.69 19.23
CA ALA A 193 -5.09 2.54 19.60
C ALA A 193 -4.76 3.38 20.85
N LYS A 194 -3.96 2.81 21.75
CA LYS A 194 -3.49 3.51 22.95
C LYS A 194 -2.31 4.41 22.59
N LYS A 195 -2.25 5.60 23.20
CA LYS A 195 -1.10 6.52 23.07
C LYS A 195 0.24 5.79 23.27
N ALA A 196 0.34 4.94 24.30
CA ALA A 196 1.56 4.18 24.59
C ALA A 196 1.98 3.26 23.44
N ALA A 197 1.03 2.56 22.80
CA ALA A 197 1.32 1.69 21.67
C ALA A 197 1.78 2.49 20.44
N LEU A 198 1.12 3.63 20.16
CA LEU A 198 1.53 4.53 19.07
C LEU A 198 2.93 5.12 19.32
N GLN A 199 3.20 5.52 20.57
CA GLN A 199 4.50 6.03 21.00
C GLN A 199 5.60 4.98 20.81
N GLN A 200 5.34 3.72 21.19
CA GLN A 200 6.29 2.62 21.02
C GLN A 200 6.60 2.35 19.54
N VAL A 201 5.60 2.39 18.66
CA VAL A 201 5.79 2.23 17.22
C VAL A 201 6.67 3.35 16.65
N LEU A 202 6.44 4.59 17.09
CA LEU A 202 7.24 5.75 16.67
C LEU A 202 8.67 5.68 17.20
N GLU A 203 8.85 5.27 18.44
CA GLU A 203 10.16 5.15 19.07
C GLU A 203 10.99 4.02 18.45
N ALA A 204 10.36 2.88 18.15
CA ALA A 204 10.96 1.77 17.41
C ALA A 204 11.38 2.19 15.98
N ALA A 205 10.65 3.12 15.36
CA ALA A 205 10.99 3.65 14.04
C ALA A 205 12.13 4.67 14.05
N GLY A 206 12.47 5.21 15.22
CA GLY A 206 13.69 5.98 15.44
C GLY A 206 13.49 7.43 15.92
N PRO A 207 14.60 8.12 16.27
CA PRO A 207 14.57 9.42 16.94
C PRO A 207 13.87 10.53 16.14
N ARG A 208 13.85 10.39 14.80
CA ARG A 208 13.22 11.35 13.89
C ARG A 208 11.70 11.43 14.08
N PHE A 209 11.07 10.36 14.54
CA PHE A 209 9.61 10.32 14.76
C PHE A 209 9.21 10.75 16.18
N LYS A 210 10.18 10.84 17.10
CA LYS A 210 9.99 11.23 18.50
C LYS A 210 9.53 12.68 18.66
N MET A 211 9.69 13.50 17.61
CA MET A 211 9.16 14.86 17.55
C MET A 211 7.65 14.91 17.28
N HIS A 212 7.02 13.83 16.82
CA HIS A 212 5.57 13.77 16.62
C HIS A 212 4.86 13.30 17.89
N ASP A 213 3.67 13.84 18.15
CA ASP A 213 2.87 13.46 19.32
C ASP A 213 1.64 12.65 18.90
N PRO A 214 1.55 11.36 19.29
CA PRO A 214 0.40 10.53 18.96
C PRO A 214 -0.88 10.86 19.77
N THR A 215 -0.81 11.80 20.72
CA THR A 215 -1.95 12.14 21.59
C THR A 215 -3.13 12.70 20.80
N THR A 216 -2.86 13.54 19.80
CA THR A 216 -3.88 14.19 18.95
C THR A 216 -4.43 13.24 17.89
N TRP A 217 -3.64 12.27 17.44
CA TRP A 217 -4.02 11.32 16.39
C TRP A 217 -5.24 10.49 16.74
N THR A 218 -5.34 10.04 17.99
CA THR A 218 -6.52 9.26 18.43
C THR A 218 -7.80 10.10 18.43
N THR A 219 -7.70 11.41 18.72
CA THR A 219 -8.84 12.34 18.74
C THR A 219 -9.25 12.69 17.32
N GLN A 220 -8.28 12.99 16.46
CA GLN A 220 -8.48 13.22 15.03
C GLN A 220 -9.05 11.99 14.32
N ALA A 221 -8.54 10.80 14.62
CA ALA A 221 -9.05 9.54 14.08
C ALA A 221 -10.50 9.28 14.48
N LYS A 222 -10.92 9.66 15.70
CA LYS A 222 -12.33 9.57 16.13
C LYS A 222 -13.25 10.49 15.32
N LEU A 223 -12.79 11.68 14.96
CA LEU A 223 -13.54 12.63 14.13
C LEU A 223 -13.60 12.13 12.68
N ALA A 224 -12.46 11.70 12.12
CA ALA A 224 -12.36 11.10 10.80
C ALA A 224 -13.23 9.84 10.64
N ALA A 225 -13.23 8.95 11.65
CA ALA A 225 -14.07 7.74 11.67
C ALA A 225 -15.57 8.05 11.73
N LYS A 226 -15.95 9.21 12.28
CA LYS A 226 -17.34 9.70 12.30
C LYS A 226 -17.72 10.45 11.02
N GLY A 227 -16.76 10.75 10.15
CA GLY A 227 -16.94 11.61 8.99
C GLY A 227 -17.09 13.10 9.34
N ASP A 228 -16.74 13.50 10.57
CA ASP A 228 -16.78 14.88 11.04
C ASP A 228 -15.56 15.66 10.52
N TRP A 229 -15.46 15.82 9.19
CA TRP A 229 -14.33 16.46 8.53
C TRP A 229 -14.20 17.94 8.84
N ASP A 230 -15.32 18.64 9.04
CA ASP A 230 -15.33 20.07 9.40
C ASP A 230 -14.69 20.31 10.78
N LYS A 231 -15.07 19.50 11.76
CA LYS A 231 -14.47 19.54 13.11
C LYS A 231 -13.03 19.07 13.11
N LEU A 232 -12.68 18.14 12.22
CA LEU A 232 -11.30 17.72 12.05
C LEU A 232 -10.45 18.89 11.53
N ALA A 233 -10.94 19.63 10.53
CA ALA A 233 -10.25 20.79 9.98
C ALA A 233 -10.08 21.90 11.04
N GLU A 234 -11.14 22.23 11.79
CA GLU A 234 -11.07 23.19 12.89
C GLU A 234 -10.05 22.76 13.98
N LEU A 235 -10.06 21.47 14.34
CA LEU A 235 -9.07 20.93 15.26
C LEU A 235 -7.65 20.99 14.66
N GLN A 236 -7.48 20.78 13.36
CA GLN A 236 -6.19 20.88 12.68
C GLN A 236 -5.67 22.33 12.61
N ASP A 237 -6.55 23.31 12.45
CA ASP A 237 -6.19 24.73 12.46
C ASP A 237 -5.71 25.20 13.86
N GLU A 238 -6.27 24.62 14.93
CA GLU A 238 -5.81 24.86 16.30
C GLU A 238 -4.49 24.16 16.63
N LEU A 239 -4.17 23.07 15.93
CA LEU A 239 -2.94 22.30 16.11
C LEU A 239 -1.83 22.86 15.22
N LYS A 240 -0.57 22.74 15.66
CA LYS A 240 0.61 23.08 14.86
C LYS A 240 1.51 21.86 14.72
N GLY A 241 1.41 21.18 13.59
CA GLY A 241 2.16 19.95 13.31
C GLY A 241 1.69 18.76 14.15
N GLY A 242 0.39 18.72 14.46
CA GLY A 242 -0.22 17.69 15.32
C GLY A 242 0.05 17.87 16.82
N LYS A 243 0.56 19.02 17.26
CA LYS A 243 0.70 19.39 18.68
C LYS A 243 -0.17 20.60 19.00
N LYS A 244 -0.79 20.59 20.19
CA LYS A 244 -1.53 21.76 20.68
C LYS A 244 -0.56 22.92 20.85
N LYS A 245 -0.91 24.08 20.29
CA LYS A 245 -0.15 25.33 20.44
C LYS A 245 0.07 25.68 21.91
#